data_AF-A0A843BRN2-F1
#
_entry.id   AF-A0A843BRN2-F1
#
_cell.length_a   1.000
_cell.length_b   1.000
_cell.length_c   1.000
_cell.angle_alpha   90.00
_cell.angle_beta   90.00
_cell.angle_gamma   90.00
#
_symmetry.space_group_name_H-M   'P 1'
#
loop_
_entity.id
_entity.type
_entity.pdbx_description
1 polymer ?
#
loop_
_entity_poly.entity_id
_entity_poly.type
_entity_poly.pdbx_seq_one_letter_code
_entity_poly.pdbx_strand_id
1 'polypeptide(L)'
;MRKYKQITILLIIISTISISNVDQSFGEFSNNLADFVDENKDPIHYLERYHNEPTYKSWFDRNYPDITIEEAVGISNGEDSMINSILEKNIIQEADATLVHSEPVSENNSETAQMILAIGGLVILFGAVYGVKRKVNDNTRQISINKETIKNKIIKPITRTTPLEILKIRLAKGEISLEEFERLERKLS
;
A
#
# COMPACT_ATOMS: atom_id res chain seq x y z
N MET A 1 55.60 -0.31 -53.92
CA MET A 1 55.88 -0.03 -52.49
C MET A 1 55.59 1.43 -52.08
N ARG A 2 54.41 1.99 -52.40
CA ARG A 2 54.06 3.39 -52.00
C ARG A 2 52.67 3.54 -51.36
N LYS A 3 51.91 2.45 -51.21
CA LYS A 3 50.56 2.45 -50.61
C LYS A 3 50.55 2.13 -49.11
N TYR A 4 51.59 1.49 -48.59
CA TYR A 4 51.68 1.12 -47.17
C TYR A 4 52.21 2.23 -46.27
N LYS A 5 52.78 3.31 -46.83
CA LYS A 5 53.36 4.41 -46.04
C LYS A 5 52.31 5.40 -45.51
N GLN A 6 51.11 5.46 -46.09
CA GLN A 6 50.02 6.30 -45.58
C GLN A 6 49.20 5.61 -44.48
N ILE A 7 49.03 4.29 -44.55
CA ILE A 7 48.26 3.51 -43.56
C ILE A 7 48.97 3.51 -42.20
N THR A 8 50.31 3.44 -42.18
CA THR A 8 51.09 3.51 -40.95
C THR A 8 51.02 4.87 -40.27
N ILE A 9 50.90 5.97 -41.04
CA ILE A 9 50.83 7.32 -40.47
C ILE A 9 49.46 7.57 -39.83
N LEU A 10 48.36 7.06 -40.42
CA LEU A 10 47.00 7.24 -39.89
C LEU A 10 46.77 6.52 -38.54
N LEU A 11 47.43 5.37 -38.32
CA LEU A 11 47.30 4.60 -37.06
C LEU A 11 48.03 5.26 -35.87
N ILE A 12 49.07 6.06 -36.12
CA ILE A 12 49.80 6.77 -35.05
C ILE A 12 48.98 7.95 -34.51
N ILE A 13 48.20 8.63 -35.37
CA ILE A 13 47.37 9.77 -34.96
C ILE A 13 46.18 9.34 -34.08
N ILE A 14 45.64 8.13 -34.32
CA ILE A 14 44.54 7.57 -33.51
C ILE A 14 45.06 7.13 -32.12
N SER A 15 46.35 6.77 -31.99
CA SER A 15 46.95 6.38 -30.71
C SER A 15 47.24 7.56 -29.76
N THR A 16 47.23 8.81 -30.24
CA THR A 16 47.55 9.99 -29.41
C THR A 16 46.39 10.95 -29.17
N ILE A 17 45.23 10.76 -29.80
CA ILE A 17 44.00 11.56 -29.55
C ILE A 17 43.05 10.77 -28.67
N SER A 18 43.51 10.35 -27.49
CA SER A 18 42.65 9.75 -26.45
C SER A 18 43.24 9.91 -25.05
N ILE A 19 43.74 11.10 -24.68
CA ILE A 19 43.64 11.60 -23.31
C ILE A 19 43.60 13.13 -23.40
N SER A 20 42.40 13.70 -23.36
CA SER A 20 42.12 14.95 -22.63
C SER A 20 40.63 15.24 -22.76
N ASN A 21 39.94 15.20 -21.62
CA ASN A 21 38.52 15.51 -21.39
C ASN A 21 37.58 14.31 -21.44
N VAL A 22 37.77 13.38 -20.50
CA VAL A 22 36.66 12.68 -19.84
C VAL A 22 36.88 12.79 -18.34
N ASP A 23 36.84 14.01 -17.81
CA ASP A 23 36.18 14.26 -16.52
C ASP A 23 34.70 14.48 -16.86
N GLN A 24 34.09 13.41 -17.39
CA GLN A 24 32.65 13.30 -17.41
C GLN A 24 32.34 12.55 -16.13
N SER A 25 31.81 13.31 -15.17
CA SER A 25 31.08 12.79 -14.02
C SER A 25 30.41 11.47 -14.39
N PHE A 26 30.97 10.35 -13.92
CA PHE A 26 30.25 9.08 -13.84
C PHE A 26 29.23 9.21 -12.72
N GLY A 27 28.21 10.02 -13.01
CA GLY A 27 26.98 10.16 -12.27
C GLY A 27 25.93 10.42 -13.33
N GLU A 28 25.29 9.35 -13.79
CA GLU A 28 24.00 9.31 -14.50
C GLU A 28 23.83 7.96 -15.19
N PHE A 29 23.53 6.94 -14.39
CA PHE A 29 22.35 6.09 -14.55
C PHE A 29 22.07 5.51 -13.17
N SER A 30 21.99 6.38 -12.16
CA SER A 30 21.26 6.04 -10.94
C SER A 30 19.80 5.94 -11.37
N ASN A 31 19.34 4.71 -11.61
CA ASN A 31 17.94 4.38 -11.42
C ASN A 31 17.54 5.07 -10.11
N ASN A 32 16.71 6.11 -10.17
CA ASN A 32 16.41 6.97 -9.02
C ASN A 32 15.58 6.18 -8.00
N LEU A 33 16.25 5.30 -7.25
CA LEU A 33 15.68 4.61 -6.12
C LEU A 33 15.38 5.65 -5.05
N ALA A 34 14.20 5.56 -4.46
CA ALA A 34 13.84 6.42 -3.34
C ALA A 34 14.72 6.12 -2.12
N ASP A 35 14.98 7.12 -1.28
CA ASP A 35 15.92 7.06 -0.14
C ASP A 35 15.70 5.89 0.85
N PHE A 36 14.51 5.30 0.88
CA PHE A 36 14.17 4.18 1.76
C PHE A 36 14.50 2.80 1.17
N VAL A 37 14.84 2.75 -0.12
CA VAL A 37 15.15 1.52 -0.82
C VAL A 37 16.60 1.15 -0.55
N ASP A 38 16.78 -0.07 -0.06
CA ASP A 38 18.08 -0.67 0.18
C ASP A 38 18.47 -1.42 -1.10
N GLU A 39 19.55 -0.97 -1.74
CA GLU A 39 20.09 -1.57 -2.97
C GLU A 39 20.43 -3.06 -2.81
N ASN A 40 20.67 -3.53 -1.58
CA ASN A 40 20.98 -4.93 -1.30
C ASN A 40 19.73 -5.80 -1.15
N LYS A 41 18.53 -5.22 -1.22
CA LYS A 41 17.26 -5.93 -1.12
C LYS A 41 16.56 -5.99 -2.46
N ASP A 42 15.86 -7.11 -2.68
CA ASP A 42 15.05 -7.31 -3.87
C ASP A 42 13.95 -6.23 -3.94
N PRO A 43 13.80 -5.48 -5.06
CA PRO A 43 12.70 -4.54 -5.27
C PRO A 43 11.32 -5.12 -4.94
N ILE A 44 11.13 -6.43 -5.17
CA ILE A 44 9.87 -7.12 -4.92
C ILE A 44 9.50 -7.18 -3.45
N HIS A 45 10.49 -7.21 -2.56
CA HIS A 45 10.27 -7.14 -1.13
C HIS A 45 9.46 -5.87 -0.75
N TYR A 46 9.74 -4.75 -1.42
CA TYR A 46 9.07 -3.48 -1.16
C TYR A 46 7.65 -3.43 -1.72
N LEU A 47 7.42 -4.05 -2.88
CA LEU A 47 6.09 -4.19 -3.49
C LEU A 47 5.17 -5.07 -2.62
N GLU A 48 5.65 -6.25 -2.23
CA GLU A 48 4.89 -7.16 -1.36
C GLU A 48 4.48 -6.46 -0.06
N ARG A 49 5.42 -5.73 0.53
CA ARG A 49 5.18 -4.97 1.76
C ARG A 49 4.14 -3.87 1.55
N TYR A 50 4.18 -3.18 0.42
CA TYR A 50 3.21 -2.14 0.07
C TYR A 50 1.78 -2.70 -0.08
N HIS A 51 1.62 -3.90 -0.65
CA HIS A 51 0.31 -4.51 -0.83
C HIS A 51 -0.21 -5.27 0.40
N ASN A 52 0.68 -5.86 1.22
CA ASN A 52 0.30 -6.75 2.31
C ASN A 52 0.36 -6.12 3.70
N GLU A 53 1.13 -5.03 3.90
CA GLU A 53 1.24 -4.33 5.19
C GLU A 53 0.55 -2.95 5.15
N PRO A 54 -0.68 -2.80 5.71
CA PRO A 54 -1.41 -1.52 5.68
C PRO A 54 -0.65 -0.35 6.32
N THR A 55 0.17 -0.63 7.33
CA THR A 55 1.02 0.35 8.01
C THR A 55 2.15 0.84 7.12
N TYR A 56 2.76 -0.05 6.35
CA TYR A 56 3.81 0.30 5.40
C TYR A 56 3.24 1.10 4.23
N LYS A 57 2.09 0.68 3.69
CA LYS A 57 1.36 1.43 2.67
C LYS A 57 1.04 2.87 3.13
N SER A 58 0.46 3.02 4.31
CA SER A 58 0.09 4.32 4.87
C SER A 58 1.29 5.23 5.13
N TRP A 59 2.45 4.64 5.39
CA TRP A 59 3.71 5.36 5.51
C TRP A 59 4.22 5.78 4.13
N PHE A 60 4.24 4.89 3.14
CA PHE A 60 4.68 5.22 1.78
C PHE A 60 3.82 6.35 1.18
N ASP A 61 2.48 6.20 1.19
CA ASP A 61 1.52 7.17 0.66
C ASP A 61 1.68 8.59 1.27
N ARG A 62 2.19 8.67 2.51
CA ARG A 62 2.38 9.94 3.23
C ARG A 62 3.70 10.62 2.90
N ASN A 63 4.76 9.84 2.74
CA ASN A 63 6.12 10.36 2.56
C ASN A 63 6.48 10.54 1.08
N TYR A 64 5.82 9.81 0.18
CA TYR A 64 6.08 9.79 -1.25
C TYR A 64 4.76 9.95 -2.04
N PRO A 65 4.04 11.08 -1.90
CA PRO A 65 2.74 11.26 -2.52
C PRO A 65 2.77 11.41 -4.05
N ASP A 66 3.94 11.78 -4.60
CA ASP A 66 4.11 12.17 -6.00
C ASP A 66 4.75 11.05 -6.87
N ILE A 67 5.05 9.88 -6.29
CA ILE A 67 5.69 8.76 -6.99
C ILE A 67 4.99 7.44 -6.64
N THR A 68 4.95 6.49 -7.57
CA THR A 68 4.41 5.15 -7.30
C THR A 68 5.46 4.25 -6.63
N ILE A 69 5.02 3.14 -6.01
CA ILE A 69 5.95 2.21 -5.35
C ILE A 69 6.89 1.56 -6.37
N GLU A 70 6.42 1.31 -7.59
CA GLU A 70 7.14 0.74 -8.71
C GLU A 70 8.25 1.69 -9.19
N GLU A 71 7.92 2.98 -9.35
CA GLU A 71 8.88 4.03 -9.68
C GLU A 71 9.92 4.21 -8.57
N ALA A 72 9.48 4.18 -7.31
CA ALA A 72 10.35 4.33 -6.14
C ALA A 72 11.40 3.21 -6.01
N VAL A 73 11.10 1.99 -6.48
CA VAL A 73 12.03 0.85 -6.45
C VAL A 73 12.76 0.64 -7.78
N GLY A 74 12.60 1.57 -8.73
CA GLY A 74 13.31 1.54 -10.01
C GLY A 74 12.77 0.53 -11.03
N ILE A 75 11.53 0.07 -10.88
CA ILE A 75 10.84 -0.77 -11.87
C ILE A 75 10.15 0.16 -12.87
N SER A 76 10.80 0.42 -14.01
CA SER A 76 10.20 1.27 -15.07
C SER A 76 9.21 0.48 -15.92
N ASN A 77 8.19 1.18 -16.44
CA ASN A 77 7.08 0.67 -17.26
C ASN A 77 7.49 0.03 -18.62
N GLY A 78 8.78 -0.24 -18.86
CA GLY A 78 9.31 -0.91 -20.05
C GLY A 78 9.76 -2.35 -19.83
N GLU A 79 9.71 -2.86 -18.60
CA GLU A 79 10.12 -4.22 -18.24
C GLU A 79 8.92 -5.13 -17.94
N ASP A 80 7.91 -5.08 -18.82
CA ASP A 80 6.69 -5.89 -18.73
C ASP A 80 6.97 -7.40 -18.62
N SER A 81 8.10 -7.90 -19.12
CA SER A 81 8.45 -9.33 -19.02
C SER A 81 8.95 -9.74 -17.62
N MET A 82 9.65 -8.85 -16.92
CA MET A 82 10.17 -9.12 -15.58
C MET A 82 9.03 -9.01 -14.55
N ILE A 83 8.17 -7.99 -14.68
CA ILE A 83 6.96 -7.85 -13.88
C ILE A 83 6.04 -9.04 -14.09
N ASN A 84 5.82 -9.50 -15.33
CA ASN A 84 4.99 -10.70 -15.57
C ASN A 84 5.59 -11.97 -14.96
N SER A 85 6.92 -12.15 -15.00
CA SER A 85 7.56 -13.33 -14.38
C SER A 85 7.52 -13.31 -12.85
N ILE A 86 7.58 -12.12 -12.25
CA ILE A 86 7.52 -11.91 -10.80
C ILE A 86 6.08 -12.00 -10.31
N LEU A 87 5.16 -11.43 -11.09
CA LEU A 87 3.74 -11.53 -10.85
C LEU A 87 3.30 -12.97 -11.04
N GLU A 88 3.75 -13.72 -12.05
CA GLU A 88 3.49 -15.17 -12.13
C GLU A 88 4.10 -15.94 -10.96
N LYS A 89 5.33 -15.65 -10.54
CA LYS A 89 5.94 -16.32 -9.38
C LYS A 89 5.15 -16.11 -8.09
N ASN A 90 4.59 -14.92 -7.88
CA ASN A 90 3.81 -14.58 -6.67
C ASN A 90 2.30 -14.87 -6.82
N ILE A 91 1.71 -14.77 -8.02
CA ILE A 91 0.34 -15.18 -8.35
C ILE A 91 0.25 -16.71 -8.41
N ILE A 92 1.29 -17.45 -8.76
CA ILE A 92 1.28 -18.93 -8.64
C ILE A 92 1.47 -19.36 -7.17
N GLN A 93 2.04 -18.50 -6.30
CA GLN A 93 2.08 -18.75 -4.85
C GLN A 93 0.81 -18.28 -4.09
N GLU A 94 0.12 -17.23 -4.56
CA GLU A 94 -1.07 -16.66 -3.90
C GLU A 94 -2.40 -16.89 -4.66
N ALA A 95 -2.36 -17.38 -5.89
CA ALA A 95 -3.52 -17.62 -6.75
C ALA A 95 -3.39 -18.87 -7.62
N ASP A 96 -3.07 -20.03 -7.03
CA ASP A 96 -3.34 -21.31 -7.69
C ASP A 96 -4.60 -21.99 -7.13
N ALA A 97 -5.70 -21.22 -7.12
CA ALA A 97 -7.05 -21.75 -6.90
C ALA A 97 -7.86 -21.89 -8.20
N THR A 98 -7.31 -21.48 -9.36
CA THR A 98 -8.06 -21.46 -10.64
C THR A 98 -7.29 -22.02 -11.84
N LEU A 99 -5.96 -22.23 -11.80
CA LEU A 99 -5.20 -22.82 -12.92
C LEU A 99 -4.74 -24.26 -12.71
N VAL A 100 -5.50 -25.04 -11.92
CA VAL A 100 -5.68 -26.45 -12.29
C VAL A 100 -6.67 -26.47 -13.46
N HIS A 101 -6.21 -26.05 -14.64
CA HIS A 101 -6.58 -26.85 -15.80
C HIS A 101 -5.96 -28.20 -15.51
N SER A 102 -6.79 -29.10 -15.01
CA SER A 102 -6.52 -30.51 -15.08
C SER A 102 -6.17 -30.81 -16.53
N GLU A 103 -4.89 -30.88 -16.85
CA GLU A 103 -4.50 -32.04 -17.64
C GLU A 103 -4.98 -33.24 -16.83
N PRO A 104 -5.90 -34.07 -17.36
CA PRO A 104 -6.25 -35.30 -16.68
C PRO A 104 -5.02 -36.21 -16.74
N VAL A 105 -4.11 -36.07 -15.78
CA VAL A 105 -3.19 -37.15 -15.45
C VAL A 105 -4.06 -38.23 -14.82
N SER A 106 -4.54 -39.09 -15.70
CA SER A 106 -5.25 -40.31 -15.36
C SER A 106 -4.27 -41.27 -14.70
N GLU A 107 -4.09 -41.14 -13.38
CA GLU A 107 -3.70 -42.25 -12.53
C GLU A 107 -4.69 -42.37 -11.37
N ASN A 108 -5.59 -43.32 -11.53
CA ASN A 108 -6.68 -43.69 -10.63
C ASN A 108 -6.13 -44.37 -9.37
N ASN A 109 -5.40 -43.63 -8.53
CA ASN A 109 -5.00 -44.07 -7.20
C ASN A 109 -5.73 -43.30 -6.10
N SER A 110 -5.93 -43.96 -4.96
CA SER A 110 -6.68 -43.39 -3.83
C SER A 110 -5.98 -42.16 -3.24
N GLU A 111 -4.66 -42.07 -3.38
CA GLU A 111 -3.82 -41.00 -2.84
C GLU A 111 -4.07 -39.66 -3.56
N THR A 112 -4.19 -39.68 -4.89
CA THR A 112 -4.52 -38.47 -5.67
C THR A 112 -5.94 -37.97 -5.36
N ALA A 113 -6.90 -38.87 -5.17
CA ALA A 113 -8.25 -38.49 -4.76
C ALA A 113 -8.29 -37.87 -3.35
N GLN A 114 -7.53 -38.42 -2.41
CA GLN A 114 -7.40 -37.87 -1.05
C GLN A 114 -6.72 -36.49 -1.08
N MET A 115 -5.70 -36.31 -1.92
CA MET A 115 -5.06 -35.02 -2.13
C MET A 115 -6.04 -33.98 -2.69
N ILE A 116 -6.82 -34.33 -3.71
CA ILE A 116 -7.86 -33.44 -4.28
C ILE A 116 -8.91 -33.07 -3.24
N LEU A 117 -9.40 -34.04 -2.46
CA LEU A 117 -10.34 -33.82 -1.36
C LEU A 117 -9.77 -32.89 -0.28
N ALA A 118 -8.50 -33.08 0.09
CA ALA A 118 -7.82 -32.25 1.08
C ALA A 118 -7.65 -30.80 0.59
N ILE A 119 -7.21 -30.61 -0.67
CA ILE A 119 -7.07 -29.28 -1.29
C ILE A 119 -8.43 -28.59 -1.36
N GLY A 120 -9.47 -29.28 -1.84
CA GLY A 120 -10.83 -28.74 -1.89
C GLY A 120 -11.36 -28.33 -0.51
N GLY A 121 -11.09 -29.14 0.52
CA GLY A 121 -11.45 -28.82 1.91
C GLY A 121 -10.78 -27.55 2.42
N LEU A 122 -9.48 -27.35 2.14
CA LEU A 122 -8.74 -26.15 2.53
C LEU A 122 -9.31 -24.89 1.89
N VAL A 123 -9.64 -24.92 0.58
CA VAL A 123 -10.23 -23.77 -0.13
C VAL A 123 -11.54 -23.32 0.53
N ILE A 124 -12.41 -24.28 0.88
CA ILE A 124 -13.69 -23.99 1.55
C ILE A 124 -13.45 -23.33 2.91
N LEU A 125 -12.49 -23.84 3.70
CA LEU A 125 -12.17 -23.29 5.02
C LEU A 125 -11.60 -21.87 4.92
N PHE A 126 -10.67 -21.62 4.00
CA PHE A 126 -10.12 -20.27 3.79
C PHE A 126 -11.20 -19.28 3.32
N GLY A 127 -12.10 -19.70 2.42
CA GLY A 127 -13.23 -18.89 1.99
C GLY A 127 -14.15 -18.49 3.15
N ALA A 128 -14.45 -19.43 4.06
CA ALA A 128 -15.25 -19.17 5.25
C ALA A 128 -14.56 -18.17 6.20
N VAL A 129 -13.26 -18.36 6.49
CA VAL A 129 -12.47 -17.45 7.34
C VAL A 129 -12.40 -16.05 6.73
N TYR A 130 -12.15 -15.94 5.42
CA TYR A 130 -12.08 -14.67 4.71
C TYR A 130 -13.40 -13.89 4.78
N GLY A 131 -14.53 -14.58 4.58
CA GLY A 131 -15.87 -13.98 4.70
C GLY A 131 -16.13 -13.37 6.09
N VAL A 132 -15.74 -14.08 7.16
CA VAL A 132 -15.85 -13.58 8.54
C VAL A 132 -14.96 -12.35 8.75
N LYS A 133 -13.69 -12.41 8.32
CA LYS A 133 -12.74 -11.30 8.45
C LYS A 133 -13.26 -10.03 7.78
N ARG A 134 -13.83 -10.14 6.56
CA ARG A 134 -14.41 -9.00 5.84
C ARG A 134 -15.56 -8.36 6.62
N LYS A 135 -16.48 -9.18 7.14
CA LYS A 135 -17.64 -8.69 7.89
C LYS A 135 -17.26 -8.01 9.21
N VAL A 136 -16.26 -8.54 9.92
CA VAL A 136 -15.73 -7.91 11.14
C VAL A 136 -15.11 -6.54 10.82
N ASN A 137 -14.33 -6.45 9.75
CA ASN A 137 -13.69 -5.19 9.34
C ASN A 137 -14.72 -4.10 9.02
N ASP A 138 -15.78 -4.43 8.27
CA ASP A 138 -16.87 -3.50 7.96
C ASP A 138 -17.58 -3.02 9.23
N ASN A 139 -17.87 -3.94 10.15
CA ASN A 139 -18.48 -3.59 11.43
C ASN A 139 -17.58 -2.68 12.28
N THR A 140 -16.28 -2.98 12.37
CA THR A 140 -15.30 -2.14 13.08
C THR A 140 -15.24 -0.73 12.48
N ARG A 141 -15.26 -0.62 11.15
CA ARG A 141 -15.32 0.68 10.46
C ARG A 141 -16.58 1.44 10.83
N GLN A 142 -17.76 0.82 10.77
CA GLN A 142 -19.02 1.48 11.13
C GLN A 142 -19.06 1.92 12.60
N ILE A 143 -18.56 1.09 13.52
CA ILE A 143 -18.46 1.45 14.94
C ILE A 143 -17.57 2.68 15.12
N SER A 144 -16.44 2.74 14.43
CA SER A 144 -15.54 3.90 14.51
C SER A 144 -16.20 5.20 14.00
N ILE A 145 -16.96 5.12 12.90
CA ILE A 145 -17.70 6.25 12.32
C ILE A 145 -18.81 6.71 13.29
N ASN A 146 -19.57 5.77 13.85
CA ASN A 146 -20.64 6.08 14.80
C ASN A 146 -20.09 6.70 16.08
N LYS A 147 -18.95 6.21 16.59
CA LYS A 147 -18.27 6.78 17.76
C LYS A 147 -17.86 8.23 17.55
N GLU A 148 -17.21 8.54 16.42
CA GLU A 148 -16.82 9.92 16.10
C GLU A 148 -18.04 10.82 15.83
N THR A 149 -19.09 10.28 15.21
CA THR A 149 -20.35 11.01 14.99
C THR A 149 -21.01 11.39 16.32
N ILE A 150 -21.12 10.46 17.27
CA ILE A 150 -21.66 10.72 18.62
C ILE A 150 -20.79 11.73 19.36
N LYS A 151 -19.46 11.55 19.35
CA LYS A 151 -18.52 12.47 19.99
C LYS A 151 -18.69 13.89 19.45
N ASN A 152 -18.81 14.05 18.13
CA ASN A 152 -18.84 15.36 17.49
C ASN A 152 -20.21 16.05 17.55
N LYS A 153 -21.30 15.32 17.34
CA LYS A 153 -22.66 15.90 17.32
C LYS A 153 -23.31 15.98 18.69
N ILE A 154 -23.03 15.03 19.59
CA ILE A 154 -23.72 14.91 20.87
C ILE A 154 -22.82 15.41 22.00
N ILE A 155 -21.59 14.89 22.12
CA ILE A 155 -20.76 15.15 23.31
C ILE A 155 -20.05 16.52 23.26
N LYS A 156 -19.47 16.90 22.11
CA LYS A 156 -18.73 18.17 21.96
C LYS A 156 -19.56 19.42 22.29
N PRO A 157 -20.83 19.54 21.86
CA PRO A 157 -21.68 20.67 22.25
C PRO A 157 -21.95 20.69 23.77
N ILE A 158 -22.32 19.55 24.34
CA ILE A 158 -22.68 19.44 25.78
C ILE A 158 -21.49 19.77 26.68
N THR A 159 -20.29 19.33 26.31
CA THR A 159 -19.06 19.59 27.09
C THR A 159 -18.56 21.03 26.99
N ARG A 160 -19.07 21.81 26.03
CA ARG A 160 -18.72 23.23 25.86
C ARG A 160 -19.78 24.19 26.43
N THR A 161 -20.95 23.69 26.81
CA THR A 161 -21.99 24.53 27.40
C THR A 161 -21.76 24.72 28.90
N THR A 162 -21.83 25.96 29.36
CA THR A 162 -21.86 26.28 30.80
C THR A 162 -23.21 25.85 31.41
N PRO A 163 -23.28 25.57 32.73
CA PRO A 163 -24.55 25.26 33.38
C PRO A 163 -25.64 26.32 33.13
N LEU A 164 -25.25 27.60 33.05
CA LEU A 164 -26.15 28.71 32.74
C LEU A 164 -26.72 28.63 31.32
N GLU A 165 -25.90 28.29 30.32
CA GLU A 165 -26.36 28.11 28.94
C GLU A 165 -27.35 26.95 28.81
N ILE A 166 -27.12 25.85 29.55
CA ILE A 166 -28.06 24.73 29.58
C ILE A 166 -29.42 25.19 30.10
N LEU A 167 -29.44 26.01 31.17
CA LEU A 167 -30.69 26.55 31.72
C LEU A 167 -31.39 27.51 30.73
N LYS A 168 -30.65 28.36 30.02
CA LYS A 168 -31.21 29.24 28.98
C LYS A 168 -31.84 28.45 27.83
N ILE A 169 -31.21 27.37 27.41
CA ILE A 169 -31.75 26.46 26.37
C ILE A 169 -33.05 25.82 26.86
N ARG A 170 -33.10 25.36 28.13
CA ARG A 170 -34.30 24.76 28.71
C ARG A 170 -35.46 25.75 28.83
N LEU A 171 -35.17 26.99 29.23
CA LEU A 171 -36.17 28.07 29.27
C LEU A 171 -36.72 28.36 27.87
N ALA A 172 -35.85 28.49 26.87
CA ALA A 172 -36.25 28.73 25.48
C ALA A 172 -37.08 27.58 24.88
N LYS A 173 -36.84 26.34 25.32
CA LYS A 173 -37.63 25.16 24.94
C LYS A 173 -38.93 25.01 25.73
N GLY A 174 -39.14 25.81 26.79
CA GLY A 174 -40.27 25.65 27.70
C GLY A 174 -40.19 24.44 28.63
N GLU A 175 -39.00 23.83 28.78
CA GLU A 175 -38.77 22.71 29.72
C GLU A 175 -38.77 23.18 31.18
N ILE A 176 -38.51 24.47 31.41
CA ILE A 176 -38.57 25.13 32.72
C ILE A 176 -39.29 26.46 32.60
N SER A 177 -39.95 26.89 33.67
CA SER A 177 -40.53 28.23 33.77
C SER A 177 -39.46 29.31 34.00
N LEU A 178 -39.81 30.57 33.74
CA LEU A 178 -38.92 31.71 34.02
C LEU A 178 -38.56 31.79 35.52
N GLU A 179 -39.51 31.50 36.39
CA GLU A 179 -39.30 31.52 37.85
C GLU A 179 -38.35 30.41 38.33
N GLU A 180 -38.45 29.21 37.74
CA GLU A 180 -37.50 28.12 37.99
C GLU A 180 -36.09 28.44 37.46
N PHE A 181 -35.99 29.08 36.29
CA PHE A 181 -34.72 29.54 35.74
C PHE A 181 -34.01 30.50 36.71
N GLU A 182 -34.68 31.55 37.18
CA GLU A 182 -34.12 32.54 38.10
C GLU A 182 -33.72 31.93 39.46
N ARG A 183 -34.47 30.93 39.93
CA ARG A 183 -34.13 30.19 41.15
C ARG A 183 -32.85 29.36 40.99
N LEU A 184 -32.65 28.77 39.81
CA LEU A 184 -31.48 27.94 39.51
C LEU A 184 -30.25 28.79 39.18
N GLU A 185 -30.41 29.90 38.47
CA GLU A 185 -29.35 30.86 38.17
C GLU A 185 -28.73 31.43 39.46
N ARG A 186 -29.57 31.83 40.44
CA ARG A 186 -29.10 32.30 41.75
C ARG A 186 -28.32 31.26 42.57
N LYS A 187 -28.50 29.96 42.30
CA LYS A 187 -27.75 28.88 42.96
C LYS A 187 -26.43 28.56 42.25
N LEU A 188 -26.27 29.03 41.02
CA LEU A 188 -25.10 28.84 40.17
C LEU A 188 -24.14 30.03 40.22
N SER A 189 -24.64 31.21 40.62
CA SER A 189 -23.84 32.39 40.99
C SER A 189 -23.25 32.24 42.38
#